data_AF-A0A6G0VWU1-F1
#
_entry.id   AF-A0A6G0VWU1-F1
#
_cell.length_a   1.000
_cell.length_b   1.000
_cell.length_c   1.000
_cell.angle_alpha   90.00
_cell.angle_beta   90.00
_cell.angle_gamma   90.00
#
_symmetry.space_group_name_H-M   'P 1'
#
loop_
_entity.id
_entity.type
_entity.pdbx_description
1 polymer ?
#
loop_
_entity_poly.entity_id
_entity_poly.type
_entity_poly.pdbx_seq_one_letter_code
_entity_poly.pdbx_strand_id
1 'polypeptide(L)'
;MPPRDKQNCLRASGGVCILINNNYPWEEIPITSNLEVVAISITLESKITICNIYIPNQTNFILEDISNIITQLPHPFILLGDFNSHNGIWGSYKTDHRGLIIERLLEQDNNIVLLNNNEPTRINPINGNMSAIDLSFSTPNIAQRLHWK
;
A
#
# COMPACT_ATOMS: atom_id res chain seq x y z
N MET A 1 17.29 -11.48 -2.61
CA MET A 1 17.73 -10.48 -3.60
C MET A 1 18.44 -9.36 -2.86
N PRO A 2 19.59 -8.86 -3.34
CA PRO A 2 20.16 -7.63 -2.79
C PRO A 2 19.28 -6.42 -3.22
N PRO A 3 19.18 -5.36 -2.43
CA PRO A 3 18.52 -4.13 -2.83
C PRO A 3 19.22 -3.54 -4.07
N ARG A 4 18.49 -2.83 -4.94
CA ARG A 4 19.10 -2.08 -6.04
C ARG A 4 19.94 -0.94 -5.44
N ASP A 5 21.27 -1.07 -5.49
CA ASP A 5 22.20 -0.06 -5.04
C ASP A 5 22.08 1.21 -5.89
N LYS A 6 21.49 2.26 -5.30
CA LYS A 6 21.61 3.64 -5.81
C LYS A 6 22.89 4.24 -5.25
N GLN A 7 23.90 4.42 -6.10
CA GLN A 7 25.12 5.18 -5.77
C GLN A 7 24.78 6.64 -5.43
N ASN A 8 24.60 6.95 -4.14
CA ASN A 8 24.88 8.24 -3.49
C ASN A 8 24.59 8.15 -1.98
N CYS A 9 25.59 7.73 -1.21
CA CYS A 9 25.50 7.38 0.23
C CYS A 9 25.56 8.59 1.20
N LEU A 10 24.70 9.61 1.05
CA LEU A 10 24.61 10.72 2.02
C LEU A 10 23.19 11.18 2.37
N ARG A 11 22.15 10.47 1.93
CA ARG A 11 20.76 10.68 2.38
C ARG A 11 20.15 9.32 2.71
N ALA A 12 19.39 9.24 3.81
CA ALA A 12 18.48 8.12 4.00
C ALA A 12 17.53 8.09 2.79
N SER A 13 17.71 7.13 1.90
CA SER A 13 16.78 6.87 0.81
C SER A 13 15.64 6.02 1.36
N GLY A 14 14.40 6.33 0.95
CA GLY A 14 13.27 5.44 1.17
C GLY A 14 13.49 4.06 0.52
N GLY A 15 12.51 3.19 0.70
CA GLY A 15 12.47 1.92 -0.01
C GLY A 15 11.33 1.05 0.48
N VAL A 16 10.79 0.28 -0.45
CA VAL A 16 9.83 -0.80 -0.17
C VAL A 16 10.50 -2.15 -0.33
N CYS A 17 10.09 -3.11 0.49
CA CYS A 17 10.56 -4.49 0.42
C CYS A 17 9.40 -5.44 0.74
N ILE A 18 9.44 -6.64 0.16
CA ILE A 18 8.60 -7.76 0.57
C ILE A 18 9.55 -8.90 0.93
N LEU A 19 9.43 -9.40 2.15
CA LEU A 19 10.15 -10.59 2.61
C LEU A 19 9.23 -11.81 2.52
N ILE A 20 9.68 -12.85 1.82
CA ILE A 20 8.89 -14.05 1.53
C ILE A 20 9.62 -15.28 2.07
N ASN A 21 8.87 -16.21 2.66
CA ASN A 21 9.40 -17.51 3.01
C ASN A 21 9.61 -18.36 1.73
N ASN A 22 10.83 -18.85 1.53
CA ASN A 22 11.23 -19.63 0.35
C ASN A 22 10.44 -20.94 0.14
N ASN A 23 9.66 -21.38 1.12
CA ASN A 23 8.77 -22.54 1.00
C ASN A 23 7.58 -22.29 0.07
N TYR A 24 7.25 -21.03 -0.23
CA TYR A 24 6.14 -20.68 -1.12
C TYR A 24 6.66 -20.19 -2.47
N PRO A 25 6.21 -20.79 -3.60
CA PRO A 25 6.54 -20.28 -4.91
C PRO A 25 6.06 -18.85 -5.08
N TRP A 26 6.93 -17.98 -5.57
CA TRP A 26 6.60 -16.59 -5.85
C TRP A 26 7.32 -16.08 -7.10
N GLU A 27 6.76 -15.03 -7.69
CA GLU A 27 7.35 -14.31 -8.82
C GLU A 27 7.19 -12.78 -8.63
N GLU A 28 8.17 -12.01 -9.10
CA GLU A 28 8.07 -10.55 -9.12
C GLU A 28 7.10 -10.11 -10.21
N ILE A 29 6.22 -9.16 -9.90
CA ILE A 29 5.36 -8.50 -10.89
C ILE A 29 5.98 -7.14 -11.18
N PRO A 30 6.49 -6.89 -12.40
CA PRO A 30 7.05 -5.59 -12.75
C PRO A 30 5.95 -4.54 -12.80
N ILE A 31 6.08 -3.51 -11.97
CA ILE A 31 5.16 -2.35 -11.94
C ILE A 31 5.89 -1.13 -12.48
N THR A 32 5.30 -0.48 -13.47
CA THR A 32 5.76 0.82 -13.97
C THR A 32 5.06 1.92 -13.19
N SER A 33 5.81 2.64 -12.35
CA SER A 33 5.32 3.77 -11.57
C SER A 33 6.46 4.71 -11.17
N ASN A 34 6.11 5.98 -10.91
CA ASN A 34 7.01 6.95 -10.28
C ASN A 34 7.02 6.84 -8.74
N LEU A 35 6.09 6.07 -8.16
CA LEU A 35 6.01 5.81 -6.73
C LEU A 35 6.88 4.62 -6.33
N GLU A 36 7.25 4.56 -5.05
CA GLU A 36 8.01 3.44 -4.51
C GLU A 36 7.08 2.24 -4.31
N VAL A 37 7.10 1.29 -5.24
CA VAL A 37 6.20 0.13 -5.26
C VAL A 37 6.93 -1.15 -5.64
N VAL A 38 6.60 -2.25 -4.95
CA VAL A 38 7.05 -3.61 -5.28
C VAL A 38 5.83 -4.52 -5.21
N ALA A 39 5.65 -5.34 -6.23
CA ALA A 39 4.59 -6.34 -6.28
C ALA A 39 5.16 -7.73 -6.56
N ILE A 40 4.54 -8.73 -5.96
CA ILE A 40 4.85 -10.14 -6.18
C ILE A 40 3.56 -10.93 -6.30
N SER A 41 3.60 -12.02 -7.06
CA SER A 41 2.59 -13.07 -6.96
C SER A 41 3.13 -14.20 -6.11
N ILE A 42 2.35 -14.68 -5.16
CA ILE A 42 2.70 -15.81 -4.28
C ILE A 42 1.64 -16.90 -4.39
N THR A 43 2.09 -18.15 -4.43
CA THR A 43 1.21 -19.32 -4.45
C THR A 43 1.13 -19.92 -3.06
N LEU A 44 -0.03 -19.76 -2.42
CA LEU A 44 -0.39 -20.43 -1.17
C LEU A 44 -1.33 -21.61 -1.52
N GLU A 45 -2.53 -21.65 -0.94
CA GLU A 45 -3.63 -22.50 -1.44
C GLU A 45 -4.17 -22.03 -2.79
N SER A 46 -4.07 -20.73 -3.05
CA SER A 46 -4.39 -20.07 -4.31
C SER A 46 -3.35 -19.00 -4.60
N LYS A 47 -3.18 -18.65 -5.87
CA LYS A 47 -2.29 -17.57 -6.31
C LYS A 47 -2.88 -16.22 -5.92
N ILE A 48 -2.11 -15.39 -5.23
CA ILE A 48 -2.49 -14.05 -4.74
C ILE A 48 -1.39 -13.06 -5.09
N THR A 49 -1.77 -11.85 -5.47
CA THR A 49 -0.84 -10.74 -5.67
C THR A 49 -0.71 -9.93 -4.39
N ILE A 50 0.52 -9.65 -3.96
CA ILE A 50 0.82 -8.72 -2.87
C ILE A 50 1.56 -7.53 -3.46
N CYS A 51 1.05 -6.32 -3.24
CA CYS A 51 1.66 -5.07 -3.66
C CYS A 51 1.95 -4.23 -2.43
N ASN A 52 3.22 -3.86 -2.23
CA ASN A 52 3.67 -2.98 -1.16
C ASN A 52 4.05 -1.61 -1.74
N ILE A 53 3.48 -0.54 -1.20
CA ILE A 53 3.70 0.84 -1.64
C ILE A 53 4.17 1.72 -0.49
N TYR A 54 5.10 2.62 -0.78
CA TYR A 54 5.47 3.71 0.12
C TYR A 54 5.36 5.03 -0.64
N ILE A 55 4.60 5.97 -0.07
CA ILE A 55 4.47 7.31 -0.61
C ILE A 55 5.00 8.29 0.45
N PRO A 56 6.24 8.78 0.32
CA PRO A 56 6.77 9.80 1.21
C PRO A 56 5.88 11.04 1.26
N ASN A 57 5.83 11.73 2.41
CA ASN A 57 5.09 12.98 2.57
C ASN A 57 5.46 14.06 1.52
N GLN A 58 6.70 14.04 1.04
CA GLN A 58 7.20 15.00 0.05
C GLN A 58 6.82 14.64 -1.40
N THR A 59 6.37 13.42 -1.63
CA THR A 59 6.01 12.93 -2.97
C THR A 59 4.53 13.18 -3.22
N ASN A 60 4.23 14.11 -4.12
CA ASN A 60 2.85 14.32 -4.60
C ASN A 60 2.43 13.17 -5.52
N PHE A 61 1.15 12.87 -5.52
CA PHE A 61 0.53 11.91 -6.44
C PHE A 61 -0.88 12.38 -6.80
N ILE A 62 -1.39 11.89 -7.93
CA ILE A 62 -2.78 12.06 -8.36
C ILE A 62 -3.49 10.69 -8.39
N LEU A 63 -4.81 10.70 -8.59
CA LEU A 63 -5.62 9.49 -8.60
C LEU A 63 -5.09 8.45 -9.60
N GLU A 64 -4.73 8.94 -10.80
CA GLU A 64 -4.24 8.15 -11.92
C GLU A 64 -2.93 7.42 -11.59
N ASP A 65 -2.06 7.97 -10.74
CA ASP A 65 -0.82 7.29 -10.32
C ASP A 65 -1.13 5.99 -9.58
N ILE A 66 -2.13 6.01 -8.69
CA ILE A 66 -2.55 4.85 -7.91
C ILE A 66 -3.38 3.88 -8.76
N SER A 67 -4.32 4.41 -9.57
CA SER A 67 -5.10 3.59 -10.51
C SER A 67 -4.21 2.87 -11.52
N ASN A 68 -3.15 3.50 -12.02
CA ASN A 68 -2.19 2.86 -12.92
C ASN A 68 -1.43 1.72 -12.24
N ILE A 69 -1.11 1.82 -10.95
CA ILE A 69 -0.52 0.70 -10.20
C ILE A 69 -1.52 -0.45 -10.11
N ILE A 70 -2.77 -0.17 -9.72
CA ILE A 70 -3.81 -1.18 -9.51
C ILE A 70 -4.15 -1.94 -10.79
N THR A 71 -4.24 -1.24 -11.93
CA THR A 71 -4.53 -1.88 -13.23
C THR A 71 -3.45 -2.86 -13.68
N GLN A 72 -2.22 -2.75 -13.15
CA GLN A 72 -1.12 -3.67 -13.40
C GLN A 72 -1.15 -4.92 -12.49
N LEU A 73 -2.02 -4.96 -11.46
CA LEU A 73 -2.06 -6.06 -10.49
C LEU A 73 -2.97 -7.21 -10.96
N PRO A 74 -2.45 -8.45 -11.10
CA PRO A 74 -3.28 -9.63 -11.30
C PRO A 74 -4.20 -9.87 -10.10
N HIS A 75 -5.46 -10.21 -10.37
CA HIS A 75 -6.44 -10.54 -9.34
C HIS A 75 -6.29 -12.00 -8.85
N PRO A 76 -6.62 -12.30 -7.58
CA PRO A 76 -6.92 -11.33 -6.52
C PRO A 76 -5.64 -10.67 -5.99
N PHE A 77 -5.76 -9.43 -5.49
CA PHE A 77 -4.63 -8.71 -4.92
C PHE A 77 -4.90 -8.15 -3.53
N ILE A 78 -3.83 -7.92 -2.79
CA ILE A 78 -3.75 -7.08 -1.60
C ILE A 78 -2.73 -5.97 -1.89
N LEU A 79 -3.15 -4.71 -1.74
CA LEU A 79 -2.31 -3.53 -1.82
C LEU A 79 -2.16 -2.95 -0.41
N LEU A 80 -0.95 -2.79 0.08
CA LEU A 80 -0.69 -2.31 1.43
C LEU A 80 0.53 -1.41 1.49
N GLY A 81 0.65 -0.62 2.56
CA GLY A 81 1.87 0.12 2.88
C GLY A 81 1.59 1.50 3.46
N ASP A 82 2.61 2.35 3.52
CA ASP A 82 2.53 3.68 4.10
C ASP A 82 2.18 4.71 3.01
N PHE A 83 0.94 5.18 3.03
CA PHE A 83 0.42 6.16 2.09
C PHE A 83 0.69 7.60 2.53
N ASN A 84 1.11 7.82 3.78
CA ASN A 84 1.17 9.15 4.41
C ASN A 84 -0.07 10.00 4.07
N SER A 85 -1.25 9.39 4.18
CA SER A 85 -2.53 10.00 3.77
C SER A 85 -3.51 9.94 4.93
N HIS A 86 -4.15 11.06 5.22
CA HIS A 86 -5.06 11.18 6.34
C HIS A 86 -6.50 11.31 5.88
N ASN A 87 -7.38 10.44 6.37
CA ASN A 87 -8.83 10.55 6.21
C ASN A 87 -9.56 9.90 7.39
N GLY A 88 -10.71 10.46 7.78
CA GLY A 88 -11.59 9.88 8.78
C GLY A 88 -12.11 8.48 8.44
N ILE A 89 -12.23 8.15 7.15
CA ILE A 89 -12.71 6.82 6.66
C ILE A 89 -11.85 5.66 7.19
N TRP A 90 -10.56 5.87 7.39
CA TRP A 90 -9.64 4.87 7.94
C TRP A 90 -9.08 5.25 9.32
N GLY A 91 -9.75 6.16 10.05
CA GLY A 91 -9.43 6.45 11.46
C GLY A 91 -8.39 7.54 11.71
N SER A 92 -8.03 8.35 10.72
CA SER A 92 -7.26 9.58 10.98
C SER A 92 -8.14 10.70 11.54
N TYR A 93 -7.60 11.52 12.44
CA TYR A 93 -8.32 12.64 13.07
C TYR A 93 -8.63 13.82 12.13
N LYS A 94 -8.07 13.81 10.92
CA LYS A 94 -8.22 14.83 9.88
C LYS A 94 -8.33 14.16 8.52
N THR A 95 -8.91 14.89 7.56
CA THR A 95 -8.84 14.55 6.14
C THR A 95 -7.96 15.57 5.43
N ASP A 96 -6.94 15.12 4.71
CA ASP A 96 -6.09 15.97 3.87
C ASP A 96 -6.29 15.71 2.38
N HIS A 97 -5.61 16.48 1.53
CA HIS A 97 -5.74 16.35 0.07
C HIS A 97 -5.39 14.93 -0.43
N ARG A 98 -4.40 14.27 0.18
CA ARG A 98 -3.97 12.92 -0.21
C ARG A 98 -5.03 11.91 0.19
N GLY A 99 -5.62 12.07 1.37
CA GLY A 99 -6.77 11.31 1.83
C GLY A 99 -7.99 11.46 0.93
N LEU A 100 -8.27 12.66 0.40
CA LEU A 100 -9.35 12.86 -0.57
C LEU A 100 -9.11 12.14 -1.90
N ILE A 101 -7.86 12.00 -2.35
CA ILE A 101 -7.53 11.24 -3.57
C ILE A 101 -7.84 9.75 -3.35
N ILE A 102 -7.39 9.20 -2.22
CA ILE A 102 -7.63 7.77 -1.90
C ILE A 102 -9.11 7.51 -1.62
N GLU A 103 -9.83 8.44 -1.00
CA GLU A 103 -11.29 8.37 -0.86
C GLU A 103 -11.99 8.29 -2.22
N ARG A 104 -11.64 9.18 -3.17
CA ARG A 104 -12.18 9.12 -4.54
C ARG A 104 -11.87 7.81 -5.25
N LEU A 105 -10.70 7.22 -5.01
CA LEU A 105 -10.37 5.89 -5.54
C LEU A 105 -11.35 4.83 -5.05
N LEU A 106 -11.66 4.82 -3.75
CA LEU A 106 -12.63 3.90 -3.15
C LEU A 106 -14.06 4.13 -3.66
N GLU A 107 -14.44 5.38 -3.93
CA GLU A 107 -15.75 5.72 -4.49
C GLU A 107 -15.90 5.28 -5.97
N GLN A 108 -14.80 5.30 -6.74
CA GLN A 108 -14.82 5.04 -8.17
C GLN A 108 -14.58 3.58 -8.54
N ASP A 109 -13.78 2.83 -7.76
CA ASP A 109 -13.43 1.45 -8.06
C ASP A 109 -14.07 0.45 -7.09
N ASN A 110 -15.20 -0.11 -7.52
CA ASN A 110 -15.95 -1.12 -6.77
C ASN A 110 -15.19 -2.46 -6.58
N ASN A 111 -14.03 -2.63 -7.23
CA ASN A 111 -13.18 -3.82 -7.05
C ASN A 111 -12.11 -3.62 -5.97
N ILE A 112 -12.18 -2.54 -5.20
CA ILE A 112 -11.26 -2.25 -4.10
C ILE A 112 -12.04 -2.09 -2.80
N VAL A 113 -11.60 -2.81 -1.77
CA VAL A 113 -12.15 -2.75 -0.42
C VAL A 113 -11.05 -2.33 0.53
N LEU A 114 -11.33 -1.31 1.36
CA LEU A 114 -10.49 -0.90 2.48
C LEU A 114 -10.58 -1.95 3.60
N LEU A 115 -9.42 -2.42 4.07
CA LEU A 115 -9.31 -3.42 5.14
C LEU A 115 -9.03 -2.82 6.52
N ASN A 116 -8.68 -1.53 6.60
CA ASN A 116 -8.43 -0.84 7.86
C ASN A 116 -9.68 -0.84 8.76
N ASN A 117 -9.46 -0.96 10.07
CA ASN A 117 -10.48 -1.02 11.11
C ASN A 117 -10.60 0.28 11.94
N ASN A 118 -10.04 1.39 11.43
CA ASN A 118 -9.93 2.70 12.09
C ASN A 118 -8.99 2.77 13.30
N GLU A 119 -8.26 1.70 13.62
CA GLU A 119 -7.21 1.76 14.65
C GLU A 119 -5.98 2.54 14.12
N PRO A 120 -5.31 3.31 14.97
CA PRO A 120 -4.15 4.10 14.57
C PRO A 120 -2.93 3.21 14.31
N THR A 121 -2.21 3.50 13.23
CA THR A 121 -1.01 2.76 12.81
C THR A 121 0.27 3.49 13.17
N ARG A 122 0.17 4.79 13.50
CA ARG A 122 1.30 5.67 13.77
C ARG A 122 1.02 6.54 14.99
N ILE A 123 1.97 6.57 15.92
CA ILE A 123 2.04 7.54 17.01
C ILE A 123 3.10 8.58 16.65
N ASN A 124 2.74 9.85 16.70
CA ASN A 124 3.69 10.94 16.57
C ASN A 124 4.53 11.04 17.85
N PRO A 125 5.86 10.83 17.78
CA PRO A 125 6.70 10.77 18.98
C PRO A 125 6.85 12.12 19.70
N ILE A 126 6.53 13.24 19.05
CA ILE A 126 6.70 14.59 19.60
C ILE A 126 5.50 14.99 20.46
N ASN A 127 4.28 14.72 19.99
CA ASN A 127 3.05 15.18 20.65
C ASN A 127 2.11 14.05 21.08
N GLY A 128 2.44 12.79 20.80
CA GLY A 128 1.61 11.63 21.14
C GLY A 128 0.36 11.47 20.28
N ASN A 129 0.14 12.33 19.28
CA ASN A 129 -1.04 12.23 18.43
C ASN A 129 -1.00 10.95 17.60
N MET A 130 -2.14 10.31 17.51
CA MET A 130 -2.32 9.08 16.76
C MET A 130 -2.90 9.36 15.38
N SER A 131 -2.46 8.58 14.39
CA SER A 131 -2.98 8.63 13.03
C SER A 131 -2.94 7.25 12.38
N ALA A 132 -3.84 7.02 11.43
CA ALA A 132 -3.81 5.88 10.53
C ALA A 132 -3.33 6.35 9.16
N ILE A 133 -2.09 5.99 8.81
CA ILE A 133 -1.44 6.36 7.54
C ILE A 133 -0.95 5.13 6.75
N ASP A 134 -0.88 3.99 7.43
CA ASP A 134 -0.65 2.69 6.80
C ASP A 134 -2.00 2.13 6.37
N LEU A 135 -2.18 1.94 5.06
CA LEU A 135 -3.45 1.50 4.49
C LEU A 135 -3.31 0.11 3.90
N SER A 136 -4.41 -0.62 3.91
CA SER A 136 -4.52 -1.94 3.32
C SER A 136 -5.81 -2.04 2.53
N PHE A 137 -5.68 -2.46 1.28
CA PHE A 137 -6.75 -2.62 0.33
C PHE A 137 -6.71 -4.03 -0.27
N SER A 138 -7.84 -4.52 -0.72
CA SER A 138 -7.88 -5.78 -1.46
C SER A 138 -9.05 -5.87 -2.42
N THR A 139 -9.00 -6.86 -3.30
CA THR A 139 -10.17 -7.25 -4.11
C THR A 139 -11.26 -7.85 -3.20
N PRO A 140 -12.57 -7.60 -3.46
CA PRO A 140 -13.67 -8.11 -2.62
C PRO A 140 -13.60 -9.61 -2.31
N ASN A 141 -13.18 -10.42 -3.29
CA ASN A 141 -13.14 -11.87 -3.18
C ASN A 141 -12.13 -12.36 -2.11
N ILE A 142 -11.01 -11.65 -1.93
CA ILE A 142 -10.04 -12.03 -0.90
C ILE A 142 -10.39 -11.40 0.45
N ALA A 143 -11.01 -10.22 0.48
CA ALA A 143 -11.43 -9.56 1.72
C ALA A 143 -12.28 -10.48 2.62
N GLN A 144 -13.20 -11.25 2.04
CA GLN A 144 -14.06 -12.20 2.77
C GLN A 144 -13.31 -13.41 3.35
N ARG A 145 -12.10 -13.69 2.87
CA ARG A 145 -11.26 -14.82 3.29
C ARG A 145 -10.16 -14.41 4.26
N LEU A 146 -10.02 -13.12 4.54
CA LEU A 146 -8.98 -12.58 5.41
C LEU A 146 -9.52 -12.33 6.81
N HIS A 147 -8.75 -12.76 7.82
CA HIS A 147 -8.87 -12.23 9.17
C HIS A 147 -7.86 -11.08 9.31
N TRP A 148 -8.26 -9.89 8.86
CA TRP A 148 -7.43 -8.69 8.88
C TRP A 148 -7.67 -7.88 10.16
N LYS A 149 -6.61 -7.37 10.79
CA LYS A 149 -6.67 -6.50 11.97
C LYS A 149 -5.57 -5.45 11.92
#